data_AF-A0A256HG68-F1
#
_entry.id   AF-A0A256HG68-F1
#
_cell.length_a   1.000
_cell.length_b   1.000
_cell.length_c   1.000
_cell.angle_alpha   90.00
_cell.angle_beta   90.00
_cell.angle_gamma   90.00
#
_symmetry.space_group_name_H-M   'P 1'
#
loop_
_entity.id
_entity.type
_entity.pdbx_description
1 polymer ?
#
loop_
_entity_poly.entity_id
_entity_poly.type
_entity_poly.pdbx_seq_one_letter_code
_entity_poly.pdbx_strand_id
1 'polypeptide(L)'
;MTRAAWVARSSQGSGDKLGLTMQKEACQERAEELADEVDAINLGIHTGFSTHVKPDAEERIDNNEDILQLVEDLREGVYDYVVAHDPSRIARDEYWFEVRRAALLGDAEFVFLDEALPDVDDYAFAVTHVVEAGVKRREFTKSAAVKARREAQGLPDGRPPKGMRYNDDATAHVPDTEKFLGVLEVVACLQAEVPYSTIVDETGVGKGSITGIKTRLDYYIEQAEEHGYEIPDVPTSDKSKNQ
;
A
#
# COMPACT_ATOMS: atom_id res chain seq x y z
N MET A 1 -22.42 37.10 3.14
CA MET A 1 -21.55 36.40 4.10
C MET A 1 -21.11 35.18 3.37
N THR A 2 -19.81 35.05 3.14
CA THR A 2 -19.26 33.99 2.30
C THR A 2 -19.02 32.75 3.15
N ARG A 3 -19.28 31.57 2.60
CA ARG A 3 -19.19 30.30 3.33
C ARG A 3 -18.36 29.29 2.55
N ALA A 4 -17.44 28.62 3.25
CA ALA A 4 -16.57 27.61 2.67
C ALA A 4 -16.72 26.28 3.41
N ALA A 5 -16.56 25.18 2.68
CA ALA A 5 -16.35 23.86 3.27
C ALA A 5 -14.93 23.38 2.96
N TRP A 6 -14.21 22.83 3.94
CA TRP A 6 -12.97 22.11 3.67
C TRP A 6 -13.17 20.60 3.78
N VAL A 7 -12.55 19.85 2.88
CA VAL A 7 -12.65 18.39 2.80
C VAL A 7 -11.29 17.73 2.97
N ALA A 8 -11.15 16.86 3.98
CA ALA A 8 -9.93 16.08 4.21
C ALA A 8 -10.21 14.58 4.31
N ARG A 9 -9.34 13.77 3.68
CA ARG A 9 -9.48 12.31 3.63
C ARG A 9 -8.14 11.62 3.40
N SER A 10 -7.82 10.61 4.19
CA SER A 10 -6.70 9.70 3.90
C SER A 10 -7.16 8.49 3.06
N SER A 11 -6.39 8.17 2.01
CA SER A 11 -6.73 7.14 1.01
C SER A 11 -6.09 5.78 1.26
N GLN A 12 -5.20 5.64 2.25
CA GLN A 12 -4.58 4.36 2.63
C GLN A 12 -4.52 4.22 4.15
N GLY A 13 -4.54 2.97 4.62
CA GLY A 13 -4.77 2.54 6.00
C GLY A 13 -3.91 3.21 7.08
N SER A 14 -4.20 2.83 8.32
CA SER A 14 -3.81 3.35 9.65
C SER A 14 -2.42 3.97 9.91
N GLY A 15 -1.52 4.05 8.94
CA GLY A 15 -0.12 4.48 9.08
C GLY A 15 0.15 5.98 8.96
N ASP A 16 -0.59 6.74 8.13
CA ASP A 16 -0.23 8.14 7.86
C ASP A 16 -1.20 9.16 8.50
N LYS A 17 -1.15 9.23 9.83
CA LYS A 17 -1.90 10.23 10.60
C LYS A 17 -1.33 11.64 10.43
N LEU A 18 -0.02 11.74 10.19
CA LEU A 18 0.67 13.03 10.06
C LEU A 18 0.26 13.73 8.76
N GLY A 19 0.21 13.00 7.63
CA GLY A 19 -0.26 13.54 6.36
C GLY A 19 -1.70 14.04 6.42
N LEU A 20 -2.59 13.34 7.14
CA LEU A 20 -3.97 13.78 7.32
C LEU A 20 -4.08 15.04 8.20
N THR A 21 -3.27 15.16 9.25
CA THR A 21 -3.24 16.36 10.09
C THR A 21 -2.77 17.57 9.29
N MET A 22 -1.66 17.44 8.55
CA MET A 22 -1.14 18.53 7.70
C MET A 22 -2.15 18.94 6.62
N GLN A 23 -2.85 17.97 6.02
CA GLN A 23 -3.91 18.25 5.06
C GLN A 23 -5.05 19.07 5.67
N LYS A 24 -5.49 18.73 6.88
CA LYS A 24 -6.57 19.44 7.58
C LYS A 24 -6.18 20.88 7.87
N GLU A 25 -5.01 21.08 8.47
CA GLU A 25 -4.51 22.41 8.83
C GLU A 25 -4.43 23.31 7.60
N ALA A 26 -3.85 22.82 6.51
CA ALA A 26 -3.72 23.59 5.27
C ALA A 26 -5.08 23.88 4.60
N CYS A 27 -6.01 22.91 4.57
CA CYS A 27 -7.33 23.15 3.97
C CYS A 27 -8.18 24.10 4.81
N GLN A 28 -8.08 23.99 6.14
CA GLN A 28 -8.77 24.88 7.07
C GLN A 28 -8.26 26.31 6.94
N GLU A 29 -6.93 26.52 7.01
CA GLU A 29 -6.32 27.84 6.85
C GLU A 29 -6.76 28.48 5.53
N ARG A 30 -6.73 27.72 4.44
CA ARG A 30 -7.17 28.22 3.13
C ARG A 30 -8.66 28.55 3.07
N ALA A 31 -9.52 27.79 3.74
CA ALA A 31 -10.96 28.07 3.79
C ALA A 31 -11.25 29.34 4.61
N GLU A 32 -10.55 29.55 5.73
CA GLU A 32 -10.65 30.73 6.58
C GLU A 32 -10.16 32.01 5.87
N GLU A 33 -9.26 31.90 4.89
CA GLU A 33 -8.87 33.02 4.03
C GLU A 33 -9.94 33.42 3.00
N LEU A 34 -10.76 32.46 2.58
CA LEU A 34 -11.72 32.62 1.48
C LEU A 34 -13.13 33.00 1.93
N ALA A 35 -13.51 32.62 3.15
CA ALA A 35 -14.87 32.74 3.64
C ALA A 35 -14.97 33.20 5.10
N ASP A 36 -16.09 33.85 5.40
CA ASP A 36 -16.43 34.31 6.76
C ASP A 36 -16.88 33.14 7.67
N GLU A 37 -17.52 32.14 7.08
CA GLU A 37 -17.99 30.93 7.76
C GLU A 37 -17.33 29.69 7.14
N VAL A 38 -16.84 28.78 7.98
CA VAL A 38 -16.10 27.60 7.54
C VAL A 38 -16.65 26.34 8.17
N ASP A 39 -17.05 25.39 7.34
CA ASP A 39 -17.48 24.05 7.74
C ASP A 39 -16.41 22.99 7.45
N ALA A 40 -16.38 21.98 8.32
CA ALA A 40 -15.39 20.92 8.30
C ALA A 40 -15.99 19.59 7.85
N ILE A 41 -15.56 19.07 6.70
CA ILE A 41 -15.95 17.76 6.18
C ILE A 41 -14.75 16.82 6.26
N ASN A 42 -14.64 16.18 7.42
CA ASN A 42 -13.51 15.32 7.74
C ASN A 42 -13.90 13.84 7.64
N LEU A 43 -13.61 13.24 6.49
CA LEU A 43 -13.94 11.85 6.20
C LEU A 43 -12.97 10.85 6.87
N GLY A 44 -11.92 11.33 7.53
CA GLY A 44 -10.94 10.47 8.20
C GLY A 44 -10.23 9.52 7.25
N ILE A 45 -10.20 8.23 7.59
CA ILE A 45 -9.66 7.16 6.74
C ILE A 45 -10.85 6.52 6.03
N HIS A 46 -11.03 6.84 4.75
CA HIS A 46 -12.10 6.27 3.95
C HIS A 46 -11.53 5.69 2.66
N THR A 47 -11.62 4.37 2.52
CA THR A 47 -11.10 3.63 1.37
C THR A 47 -12.26 3.14 0.53
N GLY A 48 -12.44 3.72 -0.66
CA GLY A 48 -13.51 3.32 -1.57
C GLY A 48 -13.27 3.82 -2.99
N PHE A 49 -13.70 3.02 -3.97
CA PHE A 49 -13.80 3.43 -5.37
C PHE A 49 -15.23 3.87 -5.64
N SER A 50 -15.41 4.93 -6.43
CA SER A 50 -16.73 5.32 -6.94
C SER A 50 -16.87 4.80 -8.36
N THR A 51 -17.90 4.00 -8.64
CA THR A 51 -18.22 3.59 -10.01
C THR A 51 -19.74 3.44 -10.16
N HIS A 52 -20.37 4.16 -11.09
CA HIS A 52 -21.80 3.98 -11.39
C HIS A 52 -22.14 2.57 -11.91
N VAL A 53 -21.13 1.78 -12.27
CA VAL A 53 -21.26 0.44 -12.88
C VAL A 53 -21.36 -0.69 -11.82
N LYS A 54 -21.17 -0.40 -10.54
CA LYS A 54 -21.30 -1.37 -9.46
C LYS A 54 -22.43 -1.00 -8.51
N PRO A 55 -23.16 -1.98 -7.94
CA PRO A 55 -24.17 -1.72 -6.92
C PRO A 55 -23.56 -0.99 -5.73
N ASP A 56 -24.41 -0.22 -5.05
CA ASP A 56 -24.04 0.57 -3.88
C ASP A 56 -23.46 -0.35 -2.80
N ALA A 57 -22.24 -0.05 -2.38
CA ALA A 57 -21.56 -0.73 -1.29
C ALA A 57 -21.28 0.31 -0.19
N GLU A 58 -21.41 -0.09 1.07
CA GLU A 58 -21.29 0.81 2.24
C GLU A 58 -19.93 1.52 2.33
N GLU A 59 -18.87 0.94 1.76
CA GLU A 59 -17.50 1.48 1.85
C GLU A 59 -17.15 2.54 0.80
N ARG A 60 -18.07 2.92 -0.09
CA ARG A 60 -17.76 3.89 -1.16
C ARG A 60 -17.79 5.33 -0.63
N ILE A 61 -17.00 6.22 -1.24
CA ILE A 61 -17.01 7.64 -0.85
C ILE A 61 -18.31 8.34 -1.26
N ASP A 62 -18.88 7.96 -2.38
CA ASP A 62 -20.13 8.52 -2.90
C ASP A 62 -21.38 8.02 -2.16
N ASN A 63 -21.22 7.08 -1.22
CA ASN A 63 -22.26 6.69 -0.26
C ASN A 63 -22.02 7.29 1.14
N ASN A 64 -20.98 8.09 1.32
CA ASN A 64 -20.73 8.72 2.61
C ASN A 64 -21.74 9.86 2.83
N GLU A 65 -22.42 9.86 3.97
CA GLU A 65 -23.48 10.83 4.31
C GLU A 65 -22.99 12.28 4.25
N ASP A 66 -21.77 12.57 4.70
CA ASP A 66 -21.21 13.93 4.67
C ASP A 66 -20.93 14.39 3.23
N ILE A 67 -20.51 13.49 2.35
CA ILE A 67 -20.31 13.78 0.92
C ILE A 67 -21.65 13.95 0.20
N LEU A 68 -22.64 13.10 0.50
CA LEU A 68 -23.98 13.24 -0.06
C LEU A 68 -24.61 14.57 0.38
N GLN A 69 -24.46 14.95 1.64
CA GLN A 69 -24.94 16.22 2.15
C GLN A 69 -24.20 17.40 1.50
N LEU A 70 -22.87 17.32 1.36
CA LEU A 70 -22.10 18.33 0.64
C LEU A 70 -22.61 18.53 -0.79
N VAL A 71 -22.95 17.46 -1.50
CA VAL A 71 -23.46 17.56 -2.87
C VAL A 71 -24.81 18.26 -2.91
N GLU A 72 -25.72 18.01 -1.97
CA GLU A 72 -26.99 18.73 -1.91
C GLU A 72 -26.78 20.20 -1.49
N ASP A 73 -25.96 20.45 -0.47
CA ASP A 73 -25.61 21.81 -0.02
C ASP A 73 -24.99 22.65 -1.14
N LEU A 74 -24.09 22.05 -1.94
CA LEU A 74 -23.52 22.70 -3.12
C LEU A 74 -24.58 22.99 -4.17
N ARG A 75 -25.54 22.09 -4.35
CA ARG A 75 -26.61 22.28 -5.33
C ARG A 75 -27.60 23.37 -4.90
N GLU A 76 -27.76 23.55 -3.60
CA GLU A 76 -28.60 24.59 -2.99
C GLU A 76 -27.89 25.95 -2.87
N GLY A 77 -26.58 26.02 -3.16
CA GLY A 77 -25.79 27.25 -3.07
C GLY A 77 -25.46 27.64 -1.63
N VAL A 78 -25.31 26.66 -0.74
CA VAL A 78 -24.95 26.87 0.67
C VAL A 78 -23.49 27.34 0.82
N TYR A 79 -22.61 26.90 -0.08
CA TYR A 79 -21.18 27.21 -0.06
C TYR A 79 -20.78 28.00 -1.30
N ASP A 80 -19.96 29.03 -1.11
CA ASP A 80 -19.28 29.75 -2.19
C ASP A 80 -17.98 29.03 -2.58
N TYR A 81 -17.33 28.36 -1.63
CA TYR A 81 -16.05 27.68 -1.85
C TYR A 81 -16.02 26.27 -1.26
N VAL A 82 -15.36 25.35 -1.97
CA VAL A 82 -14.99 24.03 -1.45
C VAL A 82 -13.48 23.85 -1.57
N VAL A 83 -12.82 23.72 -0.42
CA VAL A 83 -11.37 23.58 -0.33
C VAL A 83 -11.00 22.13 -0.08
N ALA A 84 -10.08 21.59 -0.87
CA ALA A 84 -9.50 20.28 -0.60
C ALA A 84 -8.04 20.23 -1.07
N HIS A 85 -7.28 19.24 -0.62
CA HIS A 85 -5.93 19.07 -1.16
C HIS A 85 -5.95 18.71 -2.65
N ASP A 86 -6.82 17.80 -3.05
CA ASP A 86 -6.96 17.33 -4.42
C ASP A 86 -8.40 16.82 -4.65
N PRO A 87 -8.90 16.76 -5.90
CA PRO A 87 -10.27 16.32 -6.20
C PRO A 87 -10.59 14.94 -5.65
N SER A 88 -9.58 14.07 -5.54
CA SER A 88 -9.77 12.69 -5.09
C SER A 88 -10.31 12.65 -3.66
N ARG A 89 -10.05 13.66 -2.82
CA ARG A 89 -10.54 13.77 -1.43
C ARG A 89 -12.06 13.88 -1.34
N ILE A 90 -12.67 14.48 -2.36
CA ILE A 90 -14.11 14.76 -2.41
C ILE A 90 -14.84 13.62 -3.14
N ALA A 91 -14.35 13.25 -4.33
CA ALA A 91 -14.91 12.16 -5.11
C ALA A 91 -13.82 11.47 -5.94
N ARG A 92 -14.10 10.27 -6.42
CA ARG A 92 -13.23 9.59 -7.39
C ARG A 92 -13.99 9.28 -8.66
N ASP A 93 -13.25 9.07 -9.74
CA ASP A 93 -13.75 8.54 -11.01
C ASP A 93 -14.95 9.37 -11.54
N GLU A 94 -16.03 8.72 -11.97
CA GLU A 94 -17.17 9.36 -12.65
C GLU A 94 -18.01 10.25 -11.72
N TYR A 95 -18.06 9.97 -10.41
CA TYR A 95 -18.88 10.75 -9.47
C TYR A 95 -18.36 12.17 -9.26
N TRP A 96 -17.09 12.44 -9.59
CA TRP A 96 -16.56 13.80 -9.61
C TRP A 96 -17.40 14.75 -10.50
N PHE A 97 -17.97 14.23 -11.59
CA PHE A 97 -18.85 15.03 -12.46
C PHE A 97 -20.17 15.40 -11.80
N GLU A 98 -20.71 14.56 -10.91
CA GLU A 98 -21.93 14.89 -10.16
C GLU A 98 -21.66 16.00 -9.13
N VAL A 99 -20.53 15.91 -8.43
CA VAL A 99 -20.10 16.96 -7.48
C VAL A 99 -19.84 18.29 -8.20
N ARG A 100 -19.13 18.26 -9.35
CA ARG A 100 -18.91 19.47 -10.17
C ARG A 100 -20.23 20.07 -10.66
N ARG A 101 -21.16 19.23 -11.10
CA ARG A 101 -22.48 19.68 -11.55
C ARG A 101 -23.27 20.34 -10.41
N ALA A 102 -23.18 19.80 -9.19
CA ALA A 102 -23.82 20.40 -8.03
C ALA A 102 -23.23 21.78 -7.71
N ALA A 103 -21.91 21.90 -7.64
CA ALA A 103 -21.23 23.17 -7.42
C ALA A 103 -21.57 24.21 -8.50
N LEU A 104 -21.62 23.81 -9.78
CA LEU A 104 -22.04 24.71 -10.87
C LEU A 104 -23.49 25.20 -10.70
N LEU A 105 -24.38 24.39 -10.15
CA LEU A 105 -25.79 24.76 -9.95
C LEU A 105 -25.97 25.75 -8.79
N GLY A 106 -25.15 25.65 -7.75
CA GLY A 106 -25.16 26.59 -6.62
C GLY A 106 -24.07 27.64 -6.64
N ASP A 107 -23.37 27.81 -7.76
CA ASP A 107 -22.33 28.84 -7.97
C ASP A 107 -21.13 28.75 -7.00
N ALA A 108 -20.71 27.53 -6.68
CA ALA A 108 -19.58 27.25 -5.79
C ALA A 108 -18.27 26.99 -6.56
N GLU A 109 -17.16 27.50 -6.06
CA GLU A 109 -15.81 27.32 -6.62
C GLU A 109 -15.00 26.25 -5.87
N PHE A 110 -14.29 25.38 -6.59
CA PHE A 110 -13.35 24.44 -5.98
C PHE A 110 -11.95 25.05 -5.90
N VAL A 111 -11.34 24.99 -4.71
CA VAL A 111 -9.96 25.42 -4.48
C VAL A 111 -9.12 24.22 -4.05
N PHE A 112 -8.17 23.84 -4.89
CA PHE A 112 -7.24 22.75 -4.62
C PHE A 112 -5.87 23.25 -4.20
N LEU A 113 -5.31 22.64 -3.14
CA LEU A 113 -3.98 23.01 -2.63
C LEU A 113 -2.83 22.39 -3.42
N ASP A 114 -3.07 21.28 -4.12
CA ASP A 114 -2.07 20.64 -4.97
C ASP A 114 -1.90 21.44 -6.27
N GLU A 115 -0.95 22.37 -6.27
CA GLU A 115 -0.60 23.22 -7.41
C GLU A 115 -0.06 22.44 -8.63
N ALA A 116 0.28 21.15 -8.47
CA ALA A 116 0.70 20.29 -9.57
C ALA A 116 -0.48 19.71 -10.36
N LEU A 117 -1.72 19.97 -9.93
CA LEU A 117 -2.90 19.55 -10.67
C LEU A 117 -3.00 20.36 -11.96
N PRO A 118 -3.06 19.69 -13.14
CA PRO A 118 -3.39 20.39 -14.37
C PRO A 118 -4.75 21.07 -14.18
N ASP A 119 -4.85 22.32 -14.68
CA ASP A 119 -6.04 23.15 -14.62
C ASP A 119 -7.28 22.28 -14.86
N VAL A 120 -8.15 22.17 -13.83
CA VAL A 120 -9.10 21.05 -13.63
C VAL A 120 -10.28 21.10 -14.62
N ASP A 121 -10.12 21.85 -15.70
CA ASP A 121 -11.16 22.14 -16.68
C ASP A 121 -11.17 21.24 -17.90
N ASP A 122 -10.19 20.35 -18.07
CA ASP A 122 -10.21 19.45 -19.22
C ASP A 122 -10.46 17.99 -18.84
N TYR A 123 -11.22 17.34 -19.72
CA TYR A 123 -11.39 15.89 -19.88
C TYR A 123 -10.11 15.07 -19.61
N ALA A 124 -8.94 15.68 -19.72
CA ALA A 124 -7.64 15.18 -19.29
C ALA A 124 -7.63 14.58 -17.86
N PHE A 125 -8.27 15.18 -16.86
CA PHE A 125 -8.23 14.64 -15.49
C PHE A 125 -8.98 13.30 -15.37
N ALA A 126 -10.20 13.25 -15.91
CA ALA A 126 -11.00 12.02 -15.92
C ALA A 126 -10.37 10.94 -16.82
N VAL A 127 -9.85 11.30 -17.98
CA VAL A 127 -9.14 10.37 -18.87
C VAL A 127 -7.88 9.84 -18.21
N THR A 128 -7.09 10.68 -17.53
CA THR A 128 -5.86 10.25 -16.86
C THR A 128 -6.17 9.24 -15.77
N HIS A 129 -7.16 9.50 -14.90
CA HIS A 129 -7.53 8.55 -13.86
C HIS A 129 -8.17 7.27 -14.39
N VAL A 130 -9.00 7.34 -15.43
CA VAL A 130 -9.54 6.14 -16.10
C VAL A 130 -8.41 5.31 -16.73
N VAL A 131 -7.43 5.97 -17.36
CA VAL A 131 -6.24 5.31 -17.92
C VAL A 131 -5.39 4.69 -16.82
N GLU A 132 -5.10 5.40 -15.74
CA GLU A 132 -4.36 4.89 -14.58
C GLU A 132 -5.07 3.70 -13.92
N ALA A 133 -6.38 3.80 -13.69
CA ALA A 133 -7.19 2.72 -13.16
C ALA A 133 -7.18 1.51 -14.10
N GLY A 134 -7.25 1.75 -15.42
CA GLY A 134 -7.12 0.72 -16.45
C GLY A 134 -5.73 0.08 -16.51
N VAL A 135 -4.66 0.85 -16.31
CA VAL A 135 -3.29 0.33 -16.20
C VAL A 135 -3.15 -0.52 -14.94
N LYS A 136 -3.56 -0.02 -13.77
CA LYS A 136 -3.52 -0.76 -12.50
C LYS A 136 -4.34 -2.04 -12.55
N ARG A 137 -5.55 -2.01 -13.11
CA ARG A 137 -6.37 -3.22 -13.32
C ARG A 137 -5.66 -4.22 -14.24
N ARG A 138 -5.06 -3.77 -15.35
CA ARG A 138 -4.30 -4.65 -16.24
C ARG A 138 -3.07 -5.25 -15.56
N GLU A 139 -2.35 -4.49 -14.75
CA GLU A 139 -1.24 -4.99 -13.95
C GLU A 139 -1.70 -6.03 -12.92
N PHE A 140 -2.83 -5.78 -12.26
CA PHE A 140 -3.42 -6.72 -11.31
C PHE A 140 -3.88 -8.02 -11.99
N THR A 141 -4.58 -7.92 -13.13
CA THR A 141 -5.00 -9.09 -13.91
C THR A 141 -3.81 -9.88 -14.45
N LYS A 142 -2.77 -9.20 -14.93
CA LYS A 142 -1.53 -9.85 -15.38
C LYS A 142 -0.83 -10.56 -14.22
N SER A 143 -0.70 -9.90 -13.06
CA SER A 143 -0.08 -10.49 -11.88
C SER A 143 -0.87 -11.69 -11.35
N ALA A 144 -2.20 -11.59 -11.32
CA ALA A 144 -3.09 -12.69 -10.96
C ALA A 144 -3.01 -13.86 -11.95
N ALA A 145 -2.95 -13.58 -13.26
CA ALA A 145 -2.80 -14.60 -14.29
C ALA A 145 -1.44 -15.30 -14.23
N VAL A 146 -0.36 -14.56 -13.95
CA VAL A 146 0.98 -15.12 -13.74
C VAL A 146 0.98 -16.01 -12.50
N LYS A 147 0.40 -15.54 -11.39
CA LYS A 147 0.28 -16.33 -10.16
C LYS A 147 -0.53 -17.61 -10.37
N ALA A 148 -1.71 -17.51 -10.98
CA ALA A 148 -2.54 -18.67 -11.31
C ALA A 148 -1.85 -19.66 -12.24
N ARG A 149 -1.07 -19.16 -13.22
CA ARG A 149 -0.27 -20.00 -14.11
C ARG A 149 0.87 -20.70 -13.38
N ARG A 150 1.57 -20.02 -12.46
CA ARG A 150 2.61 -20.62 -11.62
C ARG A 150 2.04 -21.70 -10.72
N GLU A 151 0.92 -21.42 -10.06
CA GLU A 151 0.19 -22.39 -9.22
C GLU A 151 -0.26 -23.61 -10.03
N ALA A 152 -0.87 -23.42 -11.20
CA ALA A 152 -1.29 -24.51 -12.08
C ALA A 152 -0.11 -25.37 -12.60
N GLN A 153 1.09 -24.81 -12.67
CA GLN A 153 2.31 -25.50 -13.09
C GLN A 153 3.12 -26.03 -11.90
N GLY A 154 2.65 -25.86 -10.66
CA GLY A 154 3.38 -26.24 -9.46
C GLY A 154 4.67 -25.44 -9.24
N LEU A 155 4.81 -24.29 -9.88
CA LEU A 155 5.99 -23.44 -9.77
C LEU A 155 5.95 -22.62 -8.47
N PRO A 156 7.11 -22.37 -7.84
CA PRO A 156 7.17 -21.52 -6.65
C PRO A 156 6.65 -20.11 -6.94
N ASP A 157 5.86 -19.60 -6.00
CA ASP A 157 5.33 -18.24 -5.99
C ASP A 157 5.90 -17.44 -4.80
N GLY A 158 6.11 -16.14 -5.01
CA GLY A 158 6.62 -15.22 -4.01
C GLY A 158 8.14 -15.16 -3.89
N ARG A 159 8.60 -14.58 -2.77
CA ARG A 159 10.02 -14.36 -2.48
C ARG A 159 10.70 -15.68 -2.12
N PRO A 160 11.89 -15.99 -2.68
CA PRO A 160 12.65 -17.18 -2.29
C PRO A 160 12.93 -17.22 -0.78
N PRO A 161 12.96 -18.41 -0.16
CA PRO A 161 13.44 -18.59 1.20
C PRO A 161 14.85 -18.02 1.40
N LYS A 162 15.22 -17.72 2.65
CA LYS A 162 16.54 -17.16 2.96
C LYS A 162 17.64 -18.13 2.56
N GLY A 163 18.69 -17.64 1.92
CA GLY A 163 19.76 -18.48 1.38
C GLY A 163 19.40 -19.17 0.05
N MET A 164 18.19 -18.97 -0.48
CA MET A 164 17.78 -19.44 -1.80
C MET A 164 17.65 -18.27 -2.77
N ARG A 165 17.76 -18.59 -4.06
CA ARG A 165 17.41 -17.71 -5.17
C ARG A 165 16.57 -18.46 -6.18
N TYR A 166 15.94 -17.75 -7.10
CA TYR A 166 15.41 -18.41 -8.30
C TYR A 166 16.58 -18.89 -9.17
N ASN A 167 16.40 -20.04 -9.82
CA ASN A 167 17.22 -20.43 -10.97
C ASN A 167 17.02 -19.45 -12.13
N ASP A 168 17.83 -19.58 -13.17
CA ASP A 168 17.88 -18.59 -14.25
C ASP A 168 16.56 -18.51 -15.03
N ASP A 169 15.81 -19.62 -15.10
CA ASP A 169 14.48 -19.70 -15.73
C ASP A 169 13.33 -19.27 -14.79
N ALA A 170 13.63 -18.92 -13.53
CA ALA A 170 12.67 -18.59 -12.48
C ALA A 170 11.57 -19.65 -12.27
N THR A 171 11.91 -20.92 -12.47
CA THR A 171 11.01 -22.08 -12.32
C THR A 171 11.21 -22.84 -11.02
N ALA A 172 12.37 -22.70 -10.38
CA ALA A 172 12.69 -23.37 -9.11
C ALA A 172 13.53 -22.49 -8.21
N HIS A 173 13.54 -22.80 -6.92
CA HIS A 173 14.52 -22.25 -5.99
C HIS A 173 15.79 -23.10 -6.03
N VAL A 174 16.94 -22.45 -6.05
CA VAL A 174 18.26 -23.08 -5.93
C VAL A 174 19.07 -22.37 -4.86
N PRO A 175 20.04 -23.03 -4.22
CA PRO A 175 20.94 -22.39 -3.26
C PRO A 175 21.60 -21.12 -3.81
N ASP A 176 21.57 -20.05 -3.03
CA ASP A 176 22.38 -18.86 -3.26
C ASP A 176 23.79 -19.15 -2.75
N THR A 177 24.77 -19.20 -3.66
CA THR A 177 26.15 -19.59 -3.37
C THR A 177 26.81 -18.78 -2.26
N GLU A 178 26.41 -17.52 -2.07
CA GLU A 178 27.00 -16.64 -1.06
C GLU A 178 26.28 -16.74 0.29
N LYS A 179 24.98 -17.06 0.28
CA LYS A 179 24.12 -16.96 1.47
C LYS A 179 23.70 -18.30 2.05
N PHE A 180 23.70 -19.36 1.25
CA PHE A 180 23.22 -20.67 1.65
C PHE A 180 24.09 -21.30 2.73
N LEU A 181 25.41 -21.10 2.67
CA LEU A 181 26.34 -21.64 3.69
C LEU A 181 26.00 -21.15 5.10
N GLY A 182 25.72 -19.86 5.27
CA GLY A 182 25.28 -19.32 6.56
C GLY A 182 23.91 -19.84 7.02
N VAL A 183 23.06 -20.31 6.10
CA VAL A 183 21.83 -21.03 6.47
C VAL A 183 22.16 -22.44 6.94
N LEU A 184 23.11 -23.13 6.31
CA LEU A 184 23.55 -24.47 6.73
C LEU A 184 24.21 -24.46 8.12
N GLU A 185 24.95 -23.40 8.47
CA GLU A 185 25.45 -23.22 9.84
C GLU A 185 24.29 -23.16 10.86
N VAL A 186 23.21 -22.44 10.53
CA VAL A 186 22.00 -22.38 11.37
C VAL A 186 21.29 -23.73 11.41
N VAL A 187 21.22 -24.45 10.29
CA VAL A 187 20.64 -25.81 10.22
C VAL A 187 21.41 -26.77 11.13
N ALA A 188 22.75 -26.77 11.07
CA ALA A 188 23.61 -27.58 11.94
C ALA A 188 23.33 -27.30 13.42
N CYS A 189 23.27 -26.02 13.80
CA CYS A 189 22.94 -25.62 15.16
C CYS A 189 21.54 -26.08 15.60
N LEU A 190 20.55 -26.00 14.70
CA LEU A 190 19.18 -26.43 14.99
C LEU A 190 19.08 -27.95 15.16
N GLN A 191 19.79 -28.74 14.35
CA GLN A 191 19.85 -30.20 14.46
C GLN A 191 20.52 -30.64 15.77
N ALA A 192 21.51 -29.88 16.26
CA ALA A 192 22.15 -30.10 17.54
C ALA A 192 21.42 -29.47 18.75
N GLU A 193 20.18 -29.00 18.54
CA GLU A 193 19.33 -28.38 19.56
C GLU A 193 19.97 -27.19 20.30
N VAL A 194 20.85 -26.45 19.62
CA VAL A 194 21.51 -25.26 20.18
C VAL A 194 20.48 -24.16 20.50
N PRO A 195 20.55 -23.49 21.66
CA PRO A 195 19.64 -22.40 22.00
C PRO A 195 19.71 -21.23 21.01
N TYR A 196 18.57 -20.64 20.67
CA TYR A 196 18.49 -19.58 19.65
C TYR A 196 19.39 -18.37 19.93
N SER A 197 19.60 -18.01 21.19
CA SER A 197 20.53 -16.93 21.55
C SER A 197 21.95 -17.24 21.10
N THR A 198 22.41 -18.46 21.35
CA THR A 198 23.74 -18.94 20.94
C THR A 198 23.86 -18.99 19.41
N ILE A 199 22.80 -19.42 18.72
CA ILE A 199 22.78 -19.40 17.24
C ILE A 199 22.93 -17.97 16.70
N VAL A 200 22.25 -16.99 17.31
CA VAL A 200 22.37 -15.58 16.92
C VAL A 200 23.81 -15.10 17.12
N ASP A 201 24.43 -15.43 18.25
CA ASP A 201 25.77 -14.99 18.59
C ASP A 201 26.83 -15.61 17.66
N GLU A 202 26.67 -16.88 17.28
CA GLU A 202 27.63 -17.60 16.43
C GLU A 202 27.50 -17.28 14.93
N THR A 203 26.26 -17.13 14.44
CA THR A 203 25.97 -16.99 12.99
C THR A 203 25.63 -15.56 12.58
N GLY A 204 25.35 -14.67 13.53
CA GLY A 204 24.82 -13.32 13.26
C GLY A 204 23.40 -13.31 12.68
N VAL A 205 22.73 -14.46 12.58
CA VAL A 205 21.39 -14.57 12.01
C VAL A 205 20.34 -14.27 13.08
N GLY A 206 19.57 -13.20 12.89
CA GLY A 206 18.54 -12.80 13.86
C GLY A 206 17.46 -13.85 14.12
N LYS A 207 16.90 -13.86 15.34
CA LYS A 207 15.91 -14.86 15.83
C LYS A 207 14.75 -15.15 14.86
N GLY A 208 14.20 -14.13 14.21
CA GLY A 208 13.11 -14.31 13.24
C GLY A 208 13.51 -15.13 12.01
N SER A 209 14.75 -14.96 11.54
CA SER A 209 15.29 -15.79 10.45
C SER A 209 15.52 -17.23 10.91
N ILE A 210 16.02 -17.45 12.13
CA ILE A 210 16.21 -18.78 12.70
C ILE A 210 14.87 -19.53 12.78
N THR A 211 13.81 -18.88 13.27
CA THR A 211 12.47 -19.48 13.29
C THR A 211 12.01 -19.85 11.88
N GLY A 212 12.20 -18.96 10.91
CA GLY A 212 11.83 -19.21 9.52
C GLY A 212 12.60 -20.37 8.86
N ILE A 213 13.85 -20.57 9.27
CA ILE A 213 14.70 -21.70 8.86
C ILE A 213 14.22 -22.98 9.54
N LYS A 214 13.97 -22.97 10.85
CA LYS A 214 13.47 -24.14 11.59
C LYS A 214 12.15 -24.68 11.03
N THR A 215 11.21 -23.82 10.64
CA THR A 215 9.93 -24.25 10.05
C THR A 215 10.12 -24.96 8.70
N ARG A 216 11.27 -24.79 8.04
CA ARG A 216 11.60 -25.36 6.73
C ARG A 216 12.88 -26.20 6.80
N LEU A 217 13.16 -26.81 7.95
CA LEU A 217 14.43 -27.48 8.21
C LEU A 217 14.69 -28.59 7.17
N ASP A 218 13.71 -29.47 6.98
CA ASP A 218 13.81 -30.59 6.04
C ASP A 218 14.04 -30.10 4.61
N TYR A 219 13.35 -29.03 4.20
CA TYR A 219 13.57 -28.41 2.88
C TYR A 219 15.02 -27.96 2.68
N TYR A 220 15.66 -27.35 3.68
CA TYR A 220 17.07 -26.93 3.54
C TYR A 220 18.04 -28.11 3.50
N ILE A 221 17.74 -29.19 4.21
CA ILE A 221 18.53 -30.43 4.19
C ILE A 221 18.43 -31.08 2.81
N GLU A 222 17.21 -31.25 2.28
CA GLU A 222 16.97 -31.78 0.93
C GLU A 222 17.70 -30.95 -0.14
N GLN A 223 17.64 -29.61 -0.03
CA GLN A 223 18.34 -28.73 -0.96
C GLN A 223 19.87 -28.82 -0.86
N ALA A 224 20.41 -29.06 0.33
CA ALA A 224 21.84 -29.29 0.51
C ALA A 224 22.27 -30.59 -0.16
N GLU A 225 21.53 -31.68 0.06
CA GLU A 225 21.78 -32.99 -0.56
C GLU A 225 21.67 -32.92 -2.09
N GLU A 226 20.60 -32.33 -2.62
CA GLU A 226 20.33 -32.21 -4.05
C GLU A 226 21.43 -31.44 -4.79
N HIS A 227 22.01 -30.42 -4.14
CA HIS A 227 23.00 -29.52 -4.75
C HIS A 227 24.43 -29.79 -4.27
N GLY A 228 24.67 -30.87 -3.52
CA GLY A 228 26.00 -31.30 -3.10
C GLY A 228 26.67 -30.39 -2.06
N TYR A 229 25.89 -29.73 -1.22
CA TYR A 229 26.41 -29.02 -0.04
C TYR A 229 26.46 -29.94 1.16
N GLU A 230 27.56 -29.89 1.89
CA GLU A 230 27.68 -30.56 3.19
C GLU A 230 27.20 -29.63 4.30
N ILE A 231 26.37 -30.15 5.20
CA ILE A 231 25.99 -29.45 6.42
C ILE A 231 27.24 -29.42 7.31
N PRO A 232 27.74 -28.23 7.71
CA PRO A 232 28.94 -28.14 8.52
C PRO A 232 28.69 -28.71 9.92
N ASP A 233 29.77 -29.11 10.60
CA ASP A 233 29.70 -29.37 12.03
C ASP A 233 29.22 -28.14 12.79
N VAL A 234 28.58 -28.36 13.94
CA VAL A 234 28.11 -27.28 14.81
C VAL A 234 29.28 -26.34 15.08
N PRO A 235 29.15 -25.02 14.81
CA PRO A 235 30.19 -24.05 15.12
C PRO A 235 30.55 -24.15 16.61
N THR A 236 31.69 -24.76 16.93
CA THR A 236 32.25 -24.72 18.27
C THR A 236 32.87 -23.35 18.47
N SER A 237 32.45 -22.67 19.54
CA SER A 237 32.79 -21.29 19.88
C SER A 237 34.27 -21.11 20.27
N ASP A 238 35.19 -21.32 19.32
CA ASP A 238 36.61 -20.97 19.47
C ASP A 238 36.91 -19.59 18.85
N LYS A 239 35.91 -18.70 18.79
CA LYS A 239 36.07 -17.27 18.44
C LYS A 239 36.28 -16.37 19.67
N SER A 240 36.64 -16.94 20.82
CA SER A 240 36.95 -16.21 22.06
C SER A 240 38.46 -16.05 22.33
N LYS A 241 39.29 -15.87 21.30
CA LYS A 241 40.69 -15.45 21.48
C LYS A 241 41.13 -14.51 20.36
N ASN A 242 40.75 -13.24 20.48
CA ASN A 242 41.54 -12.10 20.01
C ASN A 242 40.86 -10.82 20.52
N GLN A 243 41.13 -10.50 21.79
CA GLN A 243 41.18 -9.13 22.29
C GLN A 243 42.64 -8.81 22.57
#